data_AF-A0A9D2I0D5-F1
#
_entry.id   AF-A0A9D2I0D5-F1
#
_cell.length_a   1.000
_cell.length_b   1.000
_cell.length_c   1.000
_cell.angle_alpha   90.00
_cell.angle_beta   90.00
_cell.angle_gamma   90.00
#
_symmetry.space_group_name_H-M   'P 1'
#
loop_
_entity.id
_entity.type
_entity.pdbx_description
1 polymer ?
#
loop_
_entity_poly.entity_id
_entity_poly.type
_entity_poly.pdbx_seq_one_letter_code
_entity_poly.pdbx_strand_id
1 'polypeptide(L)' 'SLIIKKIDYPDLNDAKIAYREFTQELANQYPYQKEKEPYLAAFWCEEEMVYCESCDDDIQLFHGVMLLRDEKVLE' A
#
# COMPACT_ATOMS: atom_id res chain seq x y z
N SER A 1 -11.09 4.60 -0.46
CA SER A 1 -9.68 4.37 -0.82
C SER A 1 -9.43 4.90 -2.21
N LEU A 2 -8.46 5.80 -2.37
CA LEU A 2 -8.09 6.36 -3.66
C LEU A 2 -7.03 5.47 -4.32
N ILE A 3 -7.30 4.95 -5.51
CA ILE A 3 -6.29 4.22 -6.30
C ILE A 3 -5.51 5.25 -7.11
N ILE A 4 -4.25 5.47 -6.73
CA ILE A 4 -3.36 6.43 -7.43
C ILE A 4 -2.72 5.81 -8.68
N LYS A 5 -2.57 4.49 -8.73
CA LYS A 5 -1.92 3.75 -9.82
C LYS A 5 -2.40 2.30 -9.86
N LYS A 6 -2.69 1.79 -11.06
CA LYS A 6 -3.00 0.37 -11.32
C LYS A 6 -2.26 -0.05 -12.59
N ILE A 7 -1.54 -1.17 -12.53
CA ILE A 7 -0.86 -1.77 -13.68
C ILE A 7 -1.18 -3.25 -13.68
N ASP A 8 -1.57 -3.77 -14.84
CA ASP A 8 -1.79 -5.19 -15.07
C ASP A 8 -0.56 -5.78 -15.76
N TYR A 9 -0.12 -6.95 -15.28
CA TYR A 9 1.02 -7.69 -15.82
C TYR A 9 0.55 -9.03 -16.38
N PRO A 10 1.12 -9.49 -17.52
CA PRO A 10 0.76 -10.77 -18.12
C PRO A 10 1.32 -11.97 -17.34
N ASP A 11 2.41 -11.78 -16.59
CA ASP A 11 3.08 -12.80 -15.79
C ASP A 11 3.18 -12.40 -14.31
N LEU A 12 3.11 -13.39 -13.43
CA LEU A 12 3.17 -13.19 -11.98
C LEU A 12 4.56 -12.72 -11.53
N ASN A 13 5.64 -13.12 -12.19
CA ASN A 13 6.99 -12.72 -11.77
C ASN A 13 7.22 -11.22 -12.02
N ASP A 14 6.80 -10.71 -13.18
CA ASP A 14 6.88 -9.28 -13.49
C ASP A 14 6.08 -8.47 -12.47
N ALA A 15 4.89 -8.95 -12.11
CA ALA A 15 4.05 -8.32 -11.10
C ALA A 15 4.70 -8.33 -9.70
N LYS A 16 5.39 -9.43 -9.33
CA LYS A 16 6.15 -9.53 -8.07
C LYS A 16 7.38 -8.62 -8.04
N ILE A 17 8.05 -8.43 -9.18
CA ILE A 17 9.17 -7.50 -9.31
C ILE A 17 8.66 -6.07 -9.08
N ALA A 18 7.59 -5.69 -9.79
CA ALA A 18 6.97 -4.37 -9.65
C ALA A 18 6.45 -4.12 -8.22
N TYR A 19 5.83 -5.12 -7.59
CA TYR A 19 5.42 -5.03 -6.18
C TYR A 19 6.62 -4.66 -5.29
N ARG A 20 7.75 -5.36 -5.43
CA ARG A 20 8.96 -5.09 -4.65
C ARG A 20 9.48 -3.68 -4.88
N GLU A 21 9.51 -3.23 -6.13
CA GLU A 21 9.92 -1.87 -6.49
C GLU A 21 9.04 -0.81 -5.82
N PHE A 22 7.71 -0.94 -5.89
CA PHE A 22 6.79 -0.01 -5.23
C PHE A 22 6.90 -0.04 -3.71
N THR A 23 7.03 -1.23 -3.12
CA THR A 23 7.23 -1.33 -1.66
C THR A 23 8.54 -0.70 -1.22
N GLN A 24 9.61 -0.85 -2.00
CA GLN A 24 10.90 -0.23 -1.69
C GLN A 24 10.85 1.29 -1.83
N GLU A 25 10.16 1.79 -2.86
CA GLU A 25 9.94 3.22 -3.06
C GLU A 25 9.20 3.86 -1.87
N LEU A 26 8.15 3.20 -1.37
CA LEU A 26 7.42 3.67 -0.20
C LEU A 26 8.21 3.49 1.10
N ALA A 27 8.93 2.37 1.28
CA ALA A 27 9.78 2.16 2.45
C ALA A 27 10.90 3.22 2.58
N ASN A 28 11.36 3.80 1.45
CA ASN A 28 12.33 4.88 1.46
C ASN A 28 11.72 6.23 1.86
N GLN A 29 10.40 6.40 1.67
CA GLN A 29 9.68 7.65 1.96
C GLN A 29 9.04 7.64 3.35
N TYR A 30 8.61 6.47 3.81
CA TYR A 30 7.81 6.30 5.02
C TYR A 30 8.56 5.40 6.02
N PRO A 31 8.80 5.88 7.26
CA PRO A 31 9.58 5.16 8.26
C PRO A 31 8.87 3.94 8.85
N TYR A 32 7.52 3.91 8.78
CA TYR A 32 6.73 2.83 9.33
C TYR A 32 6.06 2.01 8.23
N GLN A 33 6.06 0.69 8.41
CA GLN A 33 5.45 -0.25 7.48
C GLN A 33 4.86 -1.47 8.17
N LYS A 34 3.87 -2.08 7.55
CA LYS A 34 3.28 -3.36 7.99
C LYS A 34 2.82 -4.18 6.79
N GLU A 35 3.15 -5.46 6.80
CA GLU A 35 2.63 -6.45 5.86
C GLU A 35 1.72 -7.42 6.61
N LYS A 36 0.50 -7.68 6.09
CA LYS A 36 -0.53 -8.46 6.79
C LYS A 36 -0.81 -9.83 6.16
N GLU A 37 -0.71 -9.91 4.84
CA GLU A 37 -0.89 -11.10 4.00
C GLU A 37 0.14 -11.00 2.87
N PRO A 38 0.53 -12.10 2.19
CA PRO A 38 1.50 -11.98 1.12
C PRO A 38 1.04 -10.94 0.11
N TYR A 39 1.89 -9.94 -0.11
CA TYR A 39 1.68 -8.85 -1.05
C TYR A 39 0.61 -7.80 -0.67
N LEU A 40 0.35 -7.61 0.64
CA LEU A 40 -0.42 -6.47 1.16
C LEU A 40 0.42 -5.69 2.16
N ALA A 41 1.02 -4.60 1.69
CA ALA A 41 1.83 -3.71 2.49
C ALA A 41 1.15 -2.34 2.68
N ALA A 42 1.26 -1.80 3.88
CA ALA A 42 0.87 -0.44 4.23
C ALA A 42 2.09 0.31 4.79
N PHE A 43 2.22 1.58 4.42
CA PHE A 43 3.31 2.48 4.80
C PHE A 43 2.74 3.79 5.33
N TRP A 44 3.38 4.39 6.33
CA TRP A 44 2.93 5.65 6.93
C TRP A 44 4.05 6.40 7.66
N CYS A 45 3.80 7.68 7.95
CA CYS A 45 4.60 8.51 8.84
C CYS A 45 3.69 9.31 9.78
N GLU A 46 4.21 9.79 10.90
CA GLU A 46 3.41 10.52 11.90
C GLU A 46 3.04 11.93 11.43
N GLU A 47 3.76 12.48 10.45
CA GLU A 47 3.50 13.81 9.89
C GLU A 47 2.27 13.83 8.98
N GLU A 48 1.82 12.67 8.48
CA GLU A 48 0.68 12.53 7.58
C GLU A 48 -0.57 12.01 8.31
N MET A 49 -1.24 12.92 9.02
CA MET A 49 -2.53 12.66 9.67
C MET A 49 -3.59 13.63 9.17
N VAL A 50 -4.85 13.20 9.20
CA VAL A 50 -6.00 14.04 8.85
C VAL A 50 -7.00 14.07 10.01
N TYR A 51 -7.42 15.26 10.40
CA TYR A 51 -8.49 15.41 11.37
C TYR A 51 -9.82 14.99 10.75
N CYS A 52 -10.51 14.05 11.41
CA CYS A 52 -11.82 13.57 10.98
C CYS A 52 -12.91 14.15 11.89
N GLU A 53 -13.68 15.12 11.38
CA GLU A 53 -14.77 15.76 12.13
C GLU A 53 -15.82 14.77 12.67
N SER A 54 -16.05 13.66 11.96
CA SER A 54 -17.01 12.64 12.40
C SER A 54 -16.50 11.80 13.56
N CYS A 55 -15.18 11.67 13.69
CA CYS A 55 -14.54 10.91 14.77
C CYS A 55 -14.07 11.81 15.91
N ASP A 56 -14.00 13.13 15.69
CA ASP A 56 -13.38 14.11 16.58
C ASP A 56 -11.95 13.69 16.98
N ASP A 57 -11.20 13.15 16.01
CA ASP A 57 -9.88 12.58 16.23
C ASP A 57 -9.00 12.70 14.97
N ASP A 58 -7.69 12.63 15.18
CA ASP A 58 -6.68 12.59 14.11
C ASP A 58 -6.53 11.15 13.62
N ILE A 59 -6.74 10.96 12.32
CA ILE A 59 -6.64 9.65 11.67
C ILE A 59 -5.36 9.57 10.86
N GLN A 60 -4.62 8.48 11.05
CA GLN A 60 -3.43 8.15 10.26
C GLN A 60 -3.77 7.93 8.78
N LEU A 61 -3.02 8.57 7.88
CA LEU A 61 -3.04 8.24 6.46
C LEU A 61 -2.08 7.07 6.17
N PHE A 62 -2.54 6.12 5.34
CA PHE A 62 -1.77 4.96 4.94
C PHE A 62 -1.62 4.90 3.42
N HIS A 63 -0.41 4.59 2.97
CA HIS A 63 -0.07 4.31 1.57
C HIS A 63 0.00 2.80 1.40
N GLY A 64 -0.87 2.25 0.55
CA GLY A 64 -1.00 0.81 0.36
C GLY A 64 -0.43 0.33 -0.98
N VAL A 65 0.24 -0.82 -0.97
CA VAL A 65 0.59 -1.57 -2.18
C VAL A 65 -0.02 -2.96 -2.07
N MET A 66 -0.74 -3.36 -3.11
CA MET A 66 -1.42 -4.65 -3.19
C MET A 66 -1.08 -5.34 -4.51
N LEU A 67 -0.69 -6.61 -4.45
CA LEU A 67 -0.64 -7.47 -5.63
C LEU A 67 -1.90 -8.35 -5.65
N LEU A 68 -2.67 -8.25 -6.72
CA LEU A 68 -3.93 -8.98 -6.88
C LEU A 68 -3.86 -9.90 -8.10
N ARG A 69 -4.60 -11.01 -8.02
CA ARG A 69 -4.89 -11.89 -9.15
C ARG A 69 -6.39 -12.01 -9.31
N ASP A 70 -6.91 -11.72 -10.50
CA ASP A 70 -8.34 -11.73 -10.78
C ASP A 70 -9.15 -10.90 -9.75
N GLU A 71 -8.59 -9.73 -9.38
CA GLU A 71 -9.13 -8.80 -8.38
C GLU A 71 -9.21 -9.36 -6.94
N LYS A 72 -8.56 -10.50 -6.69
CA LYS A 72 -8.46 -11.12 -5.36
C LYS A 72 -7.04 -11.02 -4.82
N VAL A 73 -6.94 -10.92 -3.51
CA VAL A 73 -5.66 -11.05 -2.79
C VAL A 73 -5.07 -12.43 -3.08
N LEU A 74 -3.76 -12.47 -3.29
CA LEU A 74 -3.04 -13.74 -3.39
C LEU A 74 -3.05 -14.43 -2.01
N GLU A 75 -3.65 -15.62 -1.94
CA GLU A 75 -3.58 -16.52 -0.77
C GLU A 75 -2.29 -17.36 -0.78
#